data_AF-A0A7I4XSI0-F1
#
_entry.id   AF-A0A7I4XSI0-F1
#
_cell.length_a   1.000
_cell.length_b   1.000
_cell.length_c   1.000
_cell.angle_alpha   90.00
_cell.angle_beta   90.00
_cell.angle_gamma   90.00
#
_symmetry.space_group_name_H-M   'P 1'
#
loop_
_entity.id
_entity.type
_entity.pdbx_description
1 polymer ?
#
loop_
_entity_poly.entity_id
_entity_poly.type
_entity_poly.pdbx_seq_one_letter_code
_entity_poly.pdbx_strand_id
1 'polypeptide(L)'
;MRVVRHISDTAAADNLTPTPVDLSKVLKSLRSDFKDQLSEEDLEKCELFKGYRNIIESYIEHPEAIPNMTDDQKDEYEIAEQYVSRTLKRMEKIMFRVRRPLVICMTTSSLLNSTGRKGIFKSYIRDFRVVIGDEASQIPEPALLTIASRLPHAHQVYIGDVHQLAPHVKCPPTSNPAIHGARSVMDLLLHAPAVPVAPFITTFRAHPALLTLPSRIAYDGQLVSGTPAEARSLLVSRMFFSTSDVPFIFVDVAGKSAKAPSMSHFNEI
;
A
#
# COMPACT_ATOMS: atom_id res chain seq x y z
N MET A 1 6.47 -19.52 2.92
CA MET A 1 7.11 -18.29 3.44
C MET A 1 6.17 -17.62 4.44
N ARG A 2 6.64 -17.16 5.61
CA ARG A 2 5.77 -16.51 6.63
C ARG A 2 5.64 -15.02 6.36
N VAL A 3 4.69 -14.64 5.51
CA VAL A 3 4.40 -13.25 5.15
C VAL A 3 3.22 -12.73 5.96
N VAL A 4 3.27 -11.46 6.37
CA VAL A 4 2.16 -10.73 6.97
C VAL A 4 1.95 -9.43 6.20
N ARG A 5 0.71 -9.12 5.82
CA ARG A 5 0.30 -7.84 5.23
C ARG A 5 -0.41 -7.01 6.30
N HIS A 6 0.14 -5.86 6.66
CA HIS A 6 -0.46 -4.92 7.61
C HIS A 6 -0.91 -3.64 6.90
N ILE A 7 -2.21 -3.49 6.77
CA ILE A 7 -2.91 -2.33 6.21
C ILE A 7 -3.80 -1.76 7.32
N SER A 8 -3.97 -0.44 7.37
CA SER A 8 -4.91 0.18 8.30
C SER A 8 -6.34 -0.21 7.94
N ASP A 9 -7.25 -0.26 8.93
CA ASP A 9 -8.64 -0.61 8.67
C ASP A 9 -9.33 0.33 7.65
N THR A 10 -8.97 1.62 7.66
CA THR A 10 -9.41 2.58 6.62
C THR A 10 -8.97 2.16 5.22
N ALA A 11 -7.71 1.77 5.04
CA ALA A 11 -7.21 1.34 3.74
C ALA A 11 -7.64 -0.08 3.37
N ALA A 12 -8.11 -0.87 4.34
CA ALA A 12 -8.76 -2.15 4.11
C ALA A 12 -10.20 -1.97 3.61
N ALA A 13 -10.93 -0.96 4.11
CA ALA A 13 -12.26 -0.62 3.60
C ALA A 13 -12.23 -0.24 2.10
N ASP A 14 -11.16 0.45 1.66
CA ASP A 14 -10.96 0.78 0.25
C ASP A 14 -10.52 -0.45 -0.60
N ASN A 15 -9.98 -1.50 0.03
CA ASN A 15 -9.46 -2.71 -0.64
C ASN A 15 -10.39 -3.91 -0.41
N LEU A 16 -11.31 -4.14 -1.35
CA LEU A 16 -12.32 -5.22 -1.30
C LEU A 16 -11.77 -6.66 -1.47
N THR A 17 -10.44 -6.87 -1.42
CA THR A 17 -9.84 -8.20 -1.59
C THR A 17 -8.97 -8.57 -0.38
N PRO A 18 -9.56 -9.16 0.67
CA PRO A 18 -8.79 -9.70 1.78
C PRO A 18 -7.95 -10.89 1.31
N THR A 19 -6.75 -11.02 1.86
CA THR A 19 -5.83 -12.13 1.57
C THR A 19 -5.54 -12.96 2.82
N PRO A 20 -5.17 -14.25 2.70
CA PRO A 20 -4.82 -15.08 3.84
C PRO A 20 -3.63 -14.59 4.68
N VAL A 21 -2.81 -13.68 4.13
CA VAL A 21 -1.64 -13.12 4.81
C VAL A 21 -1.95 -11.80 5.54
N ASP A 22 -3.17 -11.30 5.46
CA ASP A 22 -3.57 -10.09 6.17
C ASP A 22 -3.45 -10.25 7.67
N LEU A 23 -2.94 -9.23 8.36
CA LEU A 23 -2.71 -9.29 9.81
C LEU A 23 -3.99 -9.72 10.54
N SER A 24 -5.16 -9.19 10.19
CA SER A 24 -6.40 -9.59 10.86
C SER A 24 -6.74 -11.07 10.64
N LYS A 25 -6.58 -11.59 9.41
CA LYS A 25 -6.82 -13.01 9.11
C LYS A 25 -5.80 -13.92 9.81
N VAL A 26 -4.52 -13.53 9.83
CA VAL A 26 -3.45 -14.24 10.55
C VAL A 26 -3.72 -14.27 12.05
N LEU A 27 -4.10 -13.15 12.67
CA LEU A 27 -4.39 -13.10 14.10
C LEU A 27 -5.61 -13.95 14.47
N LYS A 28 -6.64 -13.97 13.62
CA LYS A 28 -7.84 -14.80 13.81
C LYS A 28 -7.59 -16.30 13.67
N SER A 29 -6.55 -16.72 12.95
CA SER A 29 -6.21 -18.14 12.77
C SER A 29 -5.28 -18.69 13.86
N LEU A 30 -4.72 -17.85 14.74
CA LEU A 30 -3.71 -18.29 15.71
C LEU A 30 -4.21 -19.43 16.61
N ARG A 31 -5.48 -19.41 17.04
CA ARG A 31 -6.06 -20.47 17.88
C ARG A 31 -6.13 -21.81 17.14
N SER A 32 -6.63 -21.81 15.90
CA SER A 32 -6.79 -23.04 15.12
C SER A 32 -5.45 -23.62 14.71
N ASP A 33 -4.54 -22.75 14.27
CA ASP A 33 -3.30 -23.17 13.61
C ASP A 33 -2.20 -23.57 14.61
N PHE A 34 -2.27 -23.04 15.84
CA PHE A 34 -1.22 -23.21 16.85
C PHE A 34 -1.76 -23.70 18.20
N LYS A 35 -2.91 -24.38 18.21
CA LYS A 35 -3.59 -24.81 19.44
C LYS A 35 -2.65 -25.46 20.46
N ASP A 36 -1.80 -26.37 20.00
CA ASP A 36 -0.90 -27.16 20.85
C ASP A 36 0.31 -26.35 21.39
N GLN A 37 0.51 -25.13 20.90
CA GLN A 37 1.59 -24.22 21.29
C GLN A 37 1.10 -23.03 22.13
N LEU A 38 -0.19 -22.99 22.47
CA LEU A 38 -0.82 -21.90 23.21
C LEU A 38 -1.25 -22.38 24.61
N SER A 39 -1.12 -21.50 25.61
CA SER A 39 -1.73 -21.73 26.91
C SER A 39 -3.25 -21.59 26.82
N GLU A 40 -3.98 -22.14 27.79
CA GLU A 40 -5.45 -21.97 27.87
C GLU A 40 -5.87 -20.50 27.84
N GLU A 41 -5.15 -19.64 28.56
CA GLU A 41 -5.37 -18.19 28.56
C GLU A 41 -5.19 -17.57 27.16
N ASP A 42 -4.16 -17.98 26.41
CA ASP A 42 -3.93 -17.47 25.06
C ASP A 42 -4.95 -18.03 24.07
N LEU A 43 -5.41 -19.28 24.26
CA LEU A 43 -6.49 -19.87 23.47
C LEU A 43 -7.79 -19.07 23.64
N GLU A 44 -8.18 -18.78 24.88
CA GLU A 44 -9.37 -18.00 25.21
C GLU A 44 -9.29 -16.59 24.59
N LYS A 45 -8.16 -15.91 24.76
CA LYS A 45 -7.93 -14.58 24.16
C LYS A 45 -8.03 -14.59 22.64
N CYS A 46 -7.44 -15.59 21.98
CA CYS A 46 -7.54 -15.70 20.53
C CYS A 46 -8.98 -15.92 20.06
N GLU A 47 -9.79 -16.67 20.81
CA GLU A 47 -11.21 -16.89 20.47
C GLU A 47 -12.03 -15.61 20.63
N LEU A 48 -11.91 -14.93 21.77
CA LEU A 48 -12.60 -13.67 22.02
C LEU A 48 -12.19 -12.61 20.99
N PHE A 49 -10.89 -12.47 20.71
CA PHE A 49 -10.40 -11.56 19.68
C PHE A 49 -11.02 -11.87 18.31
N LYS A 50 -11.10 -13.15 17.93
CA LYS A 50 -11.71 -13.57 16.67
C LYS A 50 -13.19 -13.19 16.61
N GLY A 51 -13.95 -13.43 17.69
CA GLY A 51 -15.35 -13.04 17.79
C GLY A 51 -15.55 -11.54 17.58
N TYR A 52 -14.91 -10.71 18.42
CA TYR A 52 -15.05 -9.25 18.32
C TYR A 52 -14.50 -8.68 16.99
N ARG A 53 -13.41 -9.25 16.45
CA ARG A 53 -12.90 -8.80 15.15
C ARG A 53 -13.86 -9.13 14.00
N ASN A 54 -14.62 -10.22 14.09
CA ASN A 54 -15.63 -10.53 13.07
C ASN A 54 -16.78 -9.51 13.08
N ILE A 55 -17.16 -8.99 14.24
CA ILE A 55 -18.16 -7.91 14.35
C ILE A 55 -17.65 -6.65 13.64
N ILE A 56 -16.41 -6.24 13.90
CA ILE A 56 -15.83 -5.07 13.22
C ILE A 56 -15.75 -5.30 11.71
N GLU A 57 -15.25 -6.47 11.28
CA GLU A 57 -15.10 -6.78 9.85
C GLU A 57 -16.45 -6.82 9.12
N SER A 58 -17.54 -7.28 9.74
CA SER A 58 -18.86 -7.25 9.07
C SER A 58 -19.33 -5.85 8.73
N TYR A 59 -18.99 -4.84 9.54
CA TYR A 59 -19.35 -3.45 9.24
C TYR A 59 -18.35 -2.75 8.31
N ILE A 60 -17.09 -3.20 8.26
CA ILE A 60 -16.13 -2.76 7.24
C ILE A 60 -16.54 -3.28 5.86
N GLU A 61 -17.03 -4.51 5.77
CA GLU A 61 -17.51 -5.14 4.53
C GLU A 61 -18.86 -4.56 4.08
N HIS A 62 -19.67 -4.05 5.01
CA HIS A 62 -20.99 -3.47 4.78
C HIS A 62 -21.15 -2.07 5.38
N PRO A 63 -20.42 -1.05 4.88
CA PRO A 63 -20.46 0.30 5.43
C PRO A 63 -21.86 0.94 5.34
N GLU A 64 -22.71 0.51 4.41
CA GLU A 64 -24.12 0.90 4.27
C GLU A 64 -25.00 0.52 5.47
N ALA A 65 -24.56 -0.44 6.29
CA ALA A 65 -25.26 -0.84 7.50
C ALA A 65 -24.99 0.11 8.67
N ILE A 66 -23.89 0.88 8.64
CA ILE A 66 -23.45 1.74 9.75
C ILE A 66 -24.51 2.82 10.10
N PRO A 67 -25.10 3.55 9.14
CA PRO A 67 -26.13 4.55 9.45
C PRO A 67 -27.41 3.95 10.04
N ASN A 68 -27.64 2.65 9.85
CA ASN A 68 -28.86 1.93 10.24
C ASN A 68 -28.69 1.09 11.51
N MET A 69 -27.57 1.24 12.23
CA MET A 69 -27.33 0.52 13.47
C MET A 69 -28.37 0.89 14.55
N THR A 70 -28.93 -0.13 15.21
CA THR A 70 -29.66 0.07 16.47
C THR A 70 -28.71 0.51 17.58
N ASP A 71 -29.25 1.03 18.68
CA ASP A 71 -28.40 1.43 19.81
C ASP A 71 -27.64 0.23 20.41
N ASP A 72 -28.29 -0.95 20.50
CA ASP A 72 -27.63 -2.19 20.92
C ASP A 72 -26.45 -2.58 20.00
N GLN A 73 -26.60 -2.40 18.68
CA GLN A 73 -25.54 -2.70 17.70
C GLN A 73 -24.38 -1.71 17.79
N LYS A 74 -24.66 -0.44 18.08
CA LYS A 74 -23.62 0.57 18.32
C LYS A 74 -22.81 0.22 19.56
N ASP A 75 -23.50 -0.16 20.65
CA ASP A 75 -22.87 -0.58 21.89
C ASP A 75 -22.00 -1.82 21.68
N GLU A 76 -22.52 -2.83 20.97
CA GLU A 76 -21.76 -4.04 20.63
C GLU A 76 -20.52 -3.72 19.77
N TYR A 77 -20.66 -2.87 18.76
CA TYR A 77 -19.56 -2.43 17.92
C TYR A 77 -18.49 -1.68 18.73
N GLU A 78 -18.90 -0.77 19.62
CA GLU A 78 -17.98 -0.03 20.47
C GLU A 78 -17.22 -0.96 21.41
N ILE A 79 -17.92 -1.92 22.04
CA ILE A 79 -17.30 -2.94 22.88
C ILE A 79 -16.28 -3.75 22.06
N ALA A 80 -16.63 -4.14 20.83
CA ALA A 80 -15.75 -4.87 19.94
C ALA A 80 -14.48 -4.08 19.59
N GLU A 81 -14.61 -2.81 19.21
CA GLU A 81 -13.47 -1.92 18.92
C GLU A 81 -12.56 -1.75 20.13
N GLN A 82 -13.15 -1.48 21.31
CA GLN A 82 -12.38 -1.33 22.55
C GLN A 82 -11.63 -2.63 22.89
N TYR A 83 -12.28 -3.78 22.77
CA TYR A 83 -11.68 -5.07 23.07
C TYR A 83 -10.55 -5.41 22.09
N VAL A 84 -10.79 -5.28 20.79
CA VAL A 84 -9.80 -5.56 19.74
C VAL A 84 -8.58 -4.64 19.91
N SER A 85 -8.80 -3.34 20.12
CA SER A 85 -7.73 -2.36 20.32
C SER A 85 -6.86 -2.70 21.55
N ARG A 86 -7.47 -3.05 22.69
CA ARG A 86 -6.76 -3.43 23.92
C ARG A 86 -5.99 -4.75 23.78
N THR A 87 -6.53 -5.68 23.00
CA THR A 87 -5.99 -7.06 22.90
C THR A 87 -5.00 -7.23 21.76
N LEU A 88 -4.99 -6.33 20.76
CA LEU A 88 -4.16 -6.40 19.56
C LEU A 88 -2.67 -6.64 19.87
N LYS A 89 -2.12 -5.88 20.83
CA LYS A 89 -0.72 -6.03 21.25
C LYS A 89 -0.40 -7.42 21.82
N ARG A 90 -1.36 -8.05 22.52
CA ARG A 90 -1.21 -9.42 23.02
C ARG A 90 -1.28 -10.42 21.88
N MET A 91 -2.24 -10.25 20.97
CA MET A 91 -2.39 -11.11 19.78
C MET A 91 -1.13 -11.12 18.92
N GLU A 92 -0.50 -9.97 18.72
CA GLU A 92 0.77 -9.89 18.02
C GLU A 92 1.91 -10.55 18.76
N LYS A 93 1.99 -10.38 20.09
CA LYS A 93 3.00 -11.09 20.88
C LYS A 93 2.86 -12.61 20.72
N ILE A 94 1.63 -13.11 20.68
CA ILE A 94 1.35 -14.52 20.39
C ILE A 94 1.83 -14.85 18.96
N MET A 95 1.44 -14.06 17.95
CA MET A 95 1.87 -14.23 16.56
C MET A 95 3.40 -14.30 16.44
N PHE A 96 4.14 -13.36 17.02
CA PHE A 96 5.61 -13.36 16.96
C PHE A 96 6.24 -14.56 17.68
N ARG A 97 5.57 -15.12 18.69
CA ARG A 97 6.02 -16.30 19.42
C ARG A 97 5.81 -17.59 18.61
N VAL A 98 4.61 -17.82 18.08
CA VAL A 98 4.24 -19.10 17.42
C VAL A 98 4.41 -19.06 15.89
N ARG A 99 4.35 -17.87 15.29
CA ARG A 99 4.38 -17.63 13.85
C ARG A 99 5.18 -16.37 13.50
N ARG A 100 6.44 -16.31 13.93
CA ARG A 100 7.32 -15.15 13.65
C ARG A 100 7.36 -14.81 12.15
N PRO A 101 6.90 -13.62 11.72
CA PRO A 101 6.94 -13.23 10.31
C PRO A 101 8.38 -13.13 9.80
N LEU A 102 8.59 -13.51 8.55
CA LEU A 102 9.85 -13.31 7.81
C LEU A 102 9.79 -12.04 6.94
N VAL A 103 8.61 -11.71 6.44
CA VAL A 103 8.35 -10.49 5.67
C VAL A 103 7.07 -9.87 6.21
N ILE A 104 7.11 -8.55 6.41
CA ILE A 104 5.92 -7.77 6.73
C ILE A 104 5.75 -6.71 5.64
N CYS A 105 4.67 -6.82 4.87
CA CYS A 105 4.29 -5.84 3.86
C CYS A 105 3.36 -4.83 4.51
N MET A 106 3.66 -3.53 4.38
CA MET A 106 2.85 -2.48 4.96
C MET A 106 3.00 -1.20 4.14
N THR A 107 1.99 -0.32 4.19
CA THR A 107 2.12 1.02 3.63
C THR A 107 3.12 1.83 4.44
N THR A 108 3.70 2.88 3.84
CA THR A 108 4.59 3.80 4.56
C THR A 108 3.94 4.34 5.83
N SER A 109 2.68 4.79 5.75
CA SER A 109 1.93 5.26 6.91
C SER A 109 1.76 4.19 7.99
N SER A 110 1.41 2.95 7.61
CA SER A 110 1.32 1.84 8.55
C SER A 110 2.66 1.53 9.21
N LEU A 111 3.78 1.59 8.49
CA LEU A 111 5.11 1.47 9.07
C LEU A 111 5.37 2.57 10.11
N LEU A 112 5.10 3.82 9.77
CA LEU A 112 5.30 4.97 10.66
C LEU A 112 4.39 4.93 11.90
N ASN A 113 3.19 4.37 11.81
CA ASN A 113 2.28 4.25 12.94
C ASN A 113 2.61 3.02 13.80
N SER A 114 2.80 1.86 13.18
CA SER A 114 3.04 0.58 13.85
C SER A 114 4.41 0.47 14.52
N THR A 115 5.39 1.31 14.13
CA THR A 115 6.73 1.33 14.75
C THR A 115 6.98 2.56 15.62
N GLY A 116 5.95 3.40 15.83
CA GLY A 116 6.00 4.55 16.71
C GLY A 116 6.10 4.18 18.20
N ARG A 117 6.08 5.18 19.10
CA ARG A 117 6.32 4.98 20.55
C ARG A 117 5.37 3.96 21.20
N LYS A 118 4.11 3.94 20.77
CA LYS A 118 3.04 3.01 21.15
C LYS A 118 2.71 1.98 20.05
N GLY A 119 3.52 1.95 18.99
CA GLY A 119 3.32 1.11 17.84
C GLY A 119 3.45 -0.37 18.18
N ILE A 120 2.60 -1.16 17.53
CA ILE A 120 2.41 -2.58 17.77
C ILE A 120 3.66 -3.41 17.42
N PHE A 121 4.39 -3.01 16.37
CA PHE A 121 5.63 -3.66 15.91
C PHE A 121 6.92 -3.08 16.48
N LYS A 122 6.85 -2.09 17.37
CA LYS A 122 8.04 -1.40 17.92
C LYS A 122 9.09 -2.37 18.49
N SER A 123 8.67 -3.41 19.19
CA SER A 123 9.58 -4.37 19.84
C SER A 123 10.19 -5.39 18.88
N TYR A 124 9.66 -5.52 17.67
CA TYR A 124 10.04 -6.58 16.72
C TYR A 124 10.71 -6.03 15.46
N ILE A 125 10.45 -4.77 15.10
CA ILE A 125 10.91 -4.21 13.83
C ILE A 125 12.44 -4.16 13.72
N ARG A 126 13.16 -4.01 14.84
CA ARG A 126 14.63 -3.98 14.89
C ARG A 126 15.30 -5.29 14.46
N ASP A 127 14.55 -6.38 14.43
CA ASP A 127 15.06 -7.67 13.97
C ASP A 127 15.13 -7.75 12.44
N PHE A 128 14.41 -6.87 11.74
CA PHE A 128 14.43 -6.81 10.29
C PHE A 128 15.69 -6.10 9.81
N ARG A 129 16.43 -6.79 8.94
CA ARG A 129 17.73 -6.32 8.40
C ARG A 129 17.61 -5.64 7.05
N VAL A 130 16.44 -5.70 6.41
CA VAL A 130 16.20 -5.13 5.09
C VAL A 130 14.86 -4.41 5.10
N VAL A 131 14.84 -3.20 4.54
CA VAL A 131 13.63 -2.43 4.23
C VAL A 131 13.62 -2.17 2.74
N ILE A 132 12.51 -2.50 2.09
CA ILE A 132 12.28 -2.19 0.67
C ILE A 132 11.14 -1.18 0.60
N GLY A 133 11.43 0.02 0.10
CA GLY A 133 10.42 1.01 -0.25
C GLY A 133 10.11 0.91 -1.73
N ASP A 134 8.94 0.38 -2.07
CA ASP A 134 8.41 0.39 -3.43
C ASP A 134 7.62 1.68 -3.69
N GLU A 135 7.46 2.06 -4.95
CA GLU A 135 6.90 3.36 -5.36
C GLU A 135 7.54 4.54 -4.59
N ALA A 136 8.86 4.45 -4.41
CA ALA A 136 9.61 5.35 -3.54
C ALA A 136 9.57 6.82 -3.97
N SER A 137 9.20 7.10 -5.22
CA SER A 137 8.97 8.46 -5.70
C SER A 137 7.84 9.17 -4.92
N GLN A 138 6.88 8.40 -4.39
CA GLN A 138 5.75 8.90 -3.61
C GLN A 138 6.01 8.95 -2.11
N ILE A 139 7.17 8.47 -1.64
CA ILE A 139 7.56 8.54 -0.23
C ILE A 139 8.15 9.94 0.03
N PRO A 140 7.62 10.71 0.99
CA PRO A 140 8.17 12.02 1.32
C PRO A 140 9.44 11.89 2.18
N GLU A 141 10.39 12.81 2.01
CA GLU A 141 11.67 12.85 2.73
C GLU A 141 11.55 12.70 4.27
N PRO A 142 10.61 13.36 4.96
CA PRO A 142 10.43 13.16 6.41
C PRO A 142 10.12 11.70 6.81
N ALA A 143 9.47 10.94 5.93
CA ALA A 143 9.21 9.52 6.16
C ALA A 143 10.51 8.70 6.10
N LEU A 144 11.40 8.98 5.15
CA LEU A 144 12.73 8.35 5.08
C LEU A 144 13.54 8.58 6.36
N LEU A 145 13.63 9.82 6.84
CA LEU A 145 14.33 10.15 8.08
C LEU A 145 13.76 9.36 9.26
N THR A 146 12.43 9.24 9.31
CA THR A 146 11.75 8.47 10.35
C THR A 146 12.08 6.97 10.25
N ILE A 147 12.07 6.39 9.04
CA ILE A 147 12.45 4.99 8.80
C ILE A 147 13.90 4.74 9.23
N ALA A 148 14.83 5.57 8.75
CA ALA A 148 16.26 5.46 9.07
C ALA A 148 16.53 5.56 10.57
N SER A 149 15.84 6.46 11.29
CA SER A 149 16.00 6.59 12.75
C SER A 149 15.50 5.37 13.54
N ARG A 150 14.46 4.69 13.03
CA ARG A 150 13.84 3.53 13.69
C ARG A 150 14.55 2.23 13.37
N LEU A 151 15.15 2.16 12.19
CA LEU A 151 15.83 0.98 11.64
C LEU A 151 17.27 1.33 11.24
N PRO A 152 18.12 1.78 12.18
CA PRO A 152 19.47 2.28 11.87
C PRO A 152 20.42 1.19 11.36
N HIS A 153 20.07 -0.08 11.54
CA HIS A 153 20.88 -1.24 11.12
C HIS A 153 20.26 -2.00 9.94
N ALA A 154 19.16 -1.50 9.37
CA ALA A 154 18.56 -2.12 8.20
C ALA A 154 19.21 -1.60 6.93
N HIS A 155 19.49 -2.50 5.99
CA HIS A 155 19.82 -2.16 4.62
C HIS A 155 18.55 -1.67 3.93
N GLN A 156 18.57 -0.45 3.41
CA GLN A 156 17.41 0.18 2.80
C GLN A 156 17.57 0.15 1.28
N VAL A 157 16.54 -0.33 0.59
CA VAL A 157 16.46 -0.38 -0.87
C VAL A 157 15.21 0.39 -1.26
N TYR A 158 15.36 1.36 -2.17
CA TYR A 158 14.25 2.17 -2.67
C TYR A 158 14.09 1.95 -4.16
N ILE A 159 12.90 1.54 -4.57
CA ILE A 159 12.51 1.25 -5.93
C ILE A 159 11.40 2.24 -6.29
N GLY A 160 11.58 2.95 -7.40
CA GLY A 160 10.62 3.95 -7.84
C GLY A 160 11.11 4.68 -9.07
N ASP A 161 10.32 5.65 -9.51
CA ASP A 161 10.60 6.41 -10.72
C ASP A 161 10.31 7.89 -10.49
N VAL A 162 11.35 8.73 -10.58
CA VAL A 162 11.24 10.18 -10.37
C VAL A 162 10.40 10.89 -11.42
N HIS A 163 10.19 10.27 -12.59
CA HIS A 163 9.37 10.83 -13.66
C HIS A 163 7.88 10.44 -13.52
N GLN A 164 7.52 9.65 -12.50
CA GLN A 164 6.14 9.31 -12.16
C GLN A 164 5.61 10.21 -11.02
N LEU A 165 4.61 9.72 -10.28
CA LEU A 165 3.94 10.50 -9.25
C LEU A 165 4.90 10.85 -8.09
N ALA A 166 4.88 12.13 -7.72
CA ALA A 166 5.52 12.66 -6.52
C ALA A 166 4.61 12.49 -5.28
N PRO A 167 5.11 12.74 -4.06
CA PRO A 167 4.29 12.67 -2.85
C PRO A 167 3.12 13.66 -2.92
N HIS A 168 1.92 13.19 -2.59
CA HIS A 168 0.72 14.03 -2.64
C HIS A 168 0.71 15.11 -1.54
N VAL A 169 0.44 16.36 -1.92
CA VAL A 169 0.29 17.51 -1.01
C VAL A 169 -1.06 18.19 -1.16
N LYS A 170 -1.63 18.65 -0.04
CA LYS A 170 -2.90 19.43 -0.01
C LYS A 170 -2.68 20.94 -0.07
N CYS A 171 -1.46 21.38 -0.40
CA CYS A 171 -1.08 22.79 -0.48
C CYS A 171 -0.40 23.06 -1.83
N PRO A 172 -0.28 24.33 -2.26
CA PRO A 172 0.40 24.67 -3.50
C PRO A 172 1.83 24.07 -3.52
N PRO A 173 2.29 23.47 -4.64
CA PRO A 173 3.61 22.86 -4.74
C PRO A 173 4.77 23.82 -4.44
N THR A 174 4.56 25.12 -4.64
CA THR A 174 5.54 26.19 -4.38
C THR A 174 5.57 26.67 -2.93
N SER A 175 4.71 26.13 -2.06
CA SER A 175 4.66 26.52 -0.65
C SER A 175 5.78 25.85 0.15
N ASN A 176 6.29 26.53 1.18
CA ASN A 176 7.31 25.97 2.08
C ASN A 176 6.95 24.58 2.64
N PRO A 177 5.69 24.30 3.05
CA PRO A 177 5.30 22.95 3.47
C PRO A 177 5.44 21.89 2.37
N ALA A 178 5.15 22.20 1.11
CA ALA A 178 5.32 21.26 0.01
C ALA A 178 6.81 21.05 -0.31
N ILE A 179 7.57 22.14 -0.43
CA ILE A 179 9.00 22.11 -0.76
C ILE A 179 9.80 21.32 0.27
N HIS A 180 9.53 21.51 1.56
CA HIS A 180 10.29 20.87 2.64
C HIS A 180 9.63 19.60 3.21
N GLY A 181 8.32 19.45 3.07
CA GLY A 181 7.56 18.35 3.68
C GLY A 181 7.21 17.23 2.72
N ALA A 182 7.33 17.44 1.40
CA ALA A 182 6.90 16.49 0.38
C ALA A 182 7.90 16.31 -0.76
N ARG A 183 9.15 16.70 -0.56
CA ARG A 183 10.23 16.28 -1.44
C ARG A 183 10.30 14.75 -1.48
N SER A 184 10.46 14.19 -2.67
CA SER A 184 10.53 12.75 -2.86
C SER A 184 11.84 12.16 -2.32
N VAL A 185 11.76 10.95 -1.74
CA VAL A 185 12.94 10.17 -1.37
C VAL A 185 13.82 9.86 -2.58
N MET A 186 13.23 9.53 -3.73
CA MET A 186 14.00 9.23 -4.94
C MET A 186 14.80 10.44 -5.41
N ASP A 187 14.18 11.63 -5.39
CA ASP A 187 14.87 12.88 -5.72
C ASP A 187 16.05 13.14 -4.78
N LEU A 188 15.91 12.87 -3.48
CA LEU A 188 17.01 13.02 -2.53
C LEU A 188 18.14 12.00 -2.79
N LEU A 189 17.80 10.73 -2.96
CA LEU A 189 18.77 9.64 -3.07
C LEU A 189 19.54 9.65 -4.39
N LEU A 190 18.92 10.02 -5.51
CA LEU A 190 19.60 10.11 -6.80
C LEU A 190 20.68 11.21 -6.83
N HIS A 191 20.53 12.25 -6.01
CA HIS A 191 21.52 13.31 -5.88
C HIS A 191 22.60 13.03 -4.81
N ALA A 192 22.51 11.90 -4.10
CA ALA A 192 23.45 11.55 -3.04
C ALA A 192 24.62 10.70 -3.60
N PRO A 193 25.88 11.19 -3.57
CA PRO A 193 27.00 10.50 -4.22
C PRO A 193 27.32 9.10 -3.67
N ALA A 194 26.93 8.83 -2.42
CA ALA A 194 27.21 7.56 -1.75
C ALA A 194 26.13 6.48 -1.99
N VAL A 195 25.06 6.80 -2.71
CA VAL A 195 23.96 5.86 -2.95
C VAL A 195 24.16 5.17 -4.29
N PRO A 196 24.34 3.83 -4.32
CA PRO A 196 24.42 3.11 -5.58
C PRO A 196 23.05 3.10 -6.28
N VAL A 197 23.05 3.43 -7.57
CA VAL A 197 21.84 3.48 -8.41
C VAL A 197 21.95 2.43 -9.52
N ALA A 198 20.89 1.63 -9.67
CA ALA A 198 20.77 0.66 -10.75
C ALA A 198 19.56 1.01 -11.63
N PRO A 199 19.77 1.66 -12.80
CA PRO A 199 18.66 2.03 -13.67
C PRO A 199 18.09 0.82 -14.40
N PHE A 200 16.76 0.70 -14.44
CA PHE A 200 16.05 -0.30 -15.22
C PHE A 200 15.40 0.34 -16.44
N ILE A 201 16.06 0.23 -17.60
CA ILE A 201 15.65 0.90 -18.84
C ILE A 201 14.82 0.00 -19.77
N THR A 202 14.76 -1.31 -19.51
CA THR A 202 13.97 -2.24 -20.33
C THR A 202 12.60 -2.46 -19.73
N THR A 203 11.54 -2.15 -20.47
CA THR A 203 10.14 -2.39 -20.05
C THR A 203 9.52 -3.53 -20.84
N PHE A 204 8.70 -4.33 -20.17
CA PHE A 204 8.02 -5.49 -20.75
C PHE A 204 6.49 -5.31 -20.82
N ARG A 205 5.97 -4.16 -20.38
CA ARG A 205 4.53 -3.95 -20.17
C ARG A 205 3.77 -3.72 -21.48
N ALA A 206 4.16 -2.69 -22.23
CA ALA A 206 3.38 -2.16 -23.35
C ALA A 206 3.88 -2.64 -24.73
N HIS A 207 3.08 -2.38 -25.77
CA HIS A 207 3.51 -2.53 -27.17
C HIS A 207 4.65 -1.54 -27.48
N PRO A 208 5.69 -1.91 -28.26
CA PRO A 208 6.84 -1.03 -28.55
C PRO A 208 6.45 0.36 -29.06
N ALA A 209 5.44 0.45 -29.94
CA ALA A 209 4.96 1.72 -30.46
C ALA A 209 4.48 2.70 -29.35
N LEU A 210 3.88 2.18 -28.27
CA LEU A 210 3.39 2.98 -27.14
C LEU A 210 4.52 3.51 -26.24
N LEU A 211 5.72 2.91 -26.32
CA LEU A 211 6.88 3.33 -25.54
C LEU A 211 7.54 4.59 -26.11
N THR A 212 7.41 4.80 -27.43
CA THR A 212 8.11 5.86 -28.17
C THR A 212 7.92 7.24 -27.54
N LEU A 213 6.68 7.62 -27.23
CA LEU A 213 6.36 8.96 -26.72
C LEU A 213 6.79 9.14 -25.25
N PRO A 214 6.39 8.26 -24.30
CA PRO A 214 6.88 8.36 -22.92
C PRO A 214 8.41 8.34 -22.84
N SER A 215 9.07 7.45 -23.61
CA SER A 215 10.54 7.37 -23.60
C SER A 215 11.19 8.67 -24.03
N ARG A 216 10.69 9.33 -25.07
CA ARG A 216 11.27 10.59 -25.57
C ARG A 216 11.06 11.76 -24.62
N ILE A 217 9.89 11.85 -23.99
CA ILE A 217 9.51 13.01 -23.16
C ILE A 217 10.08 12.91 -21.75
N ALA A 218 10.07 11.72 -21.16
CA ALA A 218 10.38 11.55 -19.74
C ALA A 218 11.72 10.86 -19.47
N TYR A 219 12.33 10.19 -20.46
CA TYR A 219 13.50 9.33 -20.24
C TYR A 219 14.58 9.50 -21.32
N ASP A 220 14.65 10.65 -21.98
CA ASP A 220 15.67 10.98 -22.99
C ASP A 220 15.87 9.93 -24.10
N GLY A 221 14.81 9.21 -24.46
CA GLY A 221 14.85 8.14 -25.46
C GLY A 221 15.56 6.85 -25.02
N GLN A 222 15.86 6.68 -23.72
CA GLN A 222 16.64 5.54 -23.22
C GLN A 222 15.81 4.27 -22.96
N LEU A 223 14.47 4.36 -22.90
CA LEU A 223 13.67 3.17 -22.61
C LEU A 223 13.62 2.24 -23.83
N VAL A 224 13.82 0.96 -23.55
CA VAL A 224 13.81 -0.11 -24.55
C VAL A 224 12.65 -1.05 -24.28
N SER A 225 11.94 -1.46 -25.34
CA SER A 225 10.95 -2.52 -25.22
C SER A 225 11.66 -3.88 -25.16
N GLY A 226 11.47 -4.60 -24.07
CA GLY A 226 11.87 -6.00 -23.95
C GLY A 226 10.85 -6.99 -24.52
N THR A 227 9.70 -6.48 -25.00
CA THR A 227 8.62 -7.28 -25.58
C THR A 227 8.48 -6.96 -27.07
N PRO A 228 8.40 -7.96 -27.96
CA PRO A 228 8.16 -7.72 -29.39
C PRO A 228 6.69 -7.33 -29.66
N ALA A 229 6.43 -6.66 -30.78
CA ALA A 229 5.11 -6.12 -31.14
C ALA A 229 4.03 -7.20 -31.18
N GLU A 230 4.37 -8.37 -31.71
CA GLU A 230 3.50 -9.53 -31.89
C GLU A 230 2.96 -10.05 -30.56
N ALA A 231 3.76 -9.95 -29.49
CA ALA A 231 3.36 -10.34 -28.13
C ALA A 231 2.38 -9.33 -27.47
N ARG A 232 2.09 -8.20 -28.12
CA ARG A 232 1.14 -7.16 -27.67
C ARG A 232 0.11 -6.81 -28.76
N SER A 233 -0.21 -7.79 -29.61
CA SER A 233 -1.06 -7.62 -30.81
C SER A 233 -2.57 -7.69 -30.57
N LEU A 234 -3.04 -8.04 -29.36
CA LEU A 234 -4.46 -8.30 -29.09
C LEU A 234 -5.38 -7.16 -29.59
N LEU A 235 -5.04 -5.91 -29.27
CA LEU A 235 -5.81 -4.76 -29.70
C LEU A 235 -5.70 -4.53 -31.20
N VAL A 236 -4.47 -4.50 -31.74
CA VAL A 236 -4.19 -4.29 -33.18
C VAL A 236 -4.91 -5.32 -34.06
N SER A 237 -5.02 -6.56 -33.60
CA SER A 237 -5.69 -7.64 -34.33
C SER A 237 -7.23 -7.57 -34.31
N ARG A 238 -7.81 -6.78 -33.41
CA ARG A 238 -9.26 -6.77 -33.15
C ARG A 238 -9.95 -5.45 -33.41
N MET A 239 -9.20 -4.35 -33.51
CA MET A 239 -9.75 -3.01 -33.66
C MET A 239 -9.09 -2.31 -34.85
N PHE A 240 -9.83 -1.39 -35.47
CA PHE A 240 -9.29 -0.50 -36.48
C PHE A 240 -8.64 0.70 -35.79
N PHE A 241 -7.37 0.92 -36.07
CA PHE A 241 -6.61 2.08 -35.62
C PHE A 241 -6.33 3.02 -36.81
N SER A 242 -6.36 4.33 -36.57
CA SER A 242 -5.99 5.33 -37.59
C SER A 242 -4.55 5.15 -38.09
N THR A 243 -3.70 4.54 -37.27
CA THR A 243 -2.37 4.05 -37.65
C THR A 243 -2.32 2.56 -37.38
N SER A 244 -2.24 1.75 -38.44
CA SER A 244 -2.47 0.29 -38.40
C SER A 244 -1.65 -0.44 -37.32
N ASP A 245 -0.44 0.03 -37.00
CA ASP A 245 0.49 -0.70 -36.13
C ASP A 245 0.67 -0.05 -34.73
N VAL A 246 -0.17 0.93 -34.39
CA VAL A 246 -0.12 1.60 -33.08
C VAL A 246 -1.43 1.34 -32.34
N PRO A 247 -1.43 0.57 -31.25
CA PRO A 247 -2.64 0.31 -30.46
C PRO A 247 -3.00 1.51 -29.57
N PHE A 248 -3.20 2.69 -30.19
CA PHE A 248 -3.54 3.94 -29.54
C PHE A 248 -4.50 4.75 -30.40
N ILE A 249 -5.56 5.27 -29.79
CA ILE A 249 -6.49 6.21 -30.42
C ILE A 249 -6.74 7.32 -29.41
N PHE A 250 -6.58 8.57 -29.85
CA PHE A 250 -7.06 9.73 -29.11
C PHE A 250 -8.43 10.10 -29.68
N VAL A 251 -9.49 9.88 -28.90
CA VAL A 251 -10.88 10.17 -29.33
C VAL A 251 -11.26 11.53 -28.79
N ASP A 252 -11.61 12.44 -29.69
CA ASP A 252 -12.18 13.73 -29.31
C ASP A 252 -13.65 13.54 -28.90
N VAL A 253 -13.97 13.87 -27.65
CA VAL A 253 -15.31 13.76 -27.08
C VAL A 253 -15.80 15.16 -26.74
N ALA A 254 -16.81 15.63 -27.48
CA ALA A 254 -17.42 16.93 -27.30
C ALA A 254 -18.31 16.97 -26.03
N GLY A 255 -17.69 16.96 -24.85
CA GLY A 255 -18.36 17.01 -23.55
C GLY A 255 -17.93 18.16 -22.66
N LYS A 256 -18.62 18.28 -21.52
CA LYS A 256 -18.36 19.31 -20.51
C LYS A 256 -18.08 18.65 -19.17
N SER A 257 -17.09 19.17 -18.47
CA SER A 257 -16.81 18.75 -17.10
C SER A 257 -17.90 19.27 -16.16
N ALA A 258 -18.53 18.37 -15.42
CA ALA A 258 -19.44 18.67 -14.33
C ALA A 258 -18.77 18.36 -12.98
N LYS A 259 -19.19 19.08 -11.93
CA LYS A 259 -18.63 18.92 -10.58
C LYS A 259 -19.61 18.16 -9.70
N ALA A 260 -19.14 17.07 -9.08
CA ALA A 260 -19.91 16.29 -8.13
C ALA A 260 -19.95 16.99 -6.75
N PRO A 261 -20.92 16.64 -5.88
CA PRO A 261 -20.96 17.11 -4.49
C PRO A 261 -19.68 16.81 -3.70
N SER A 262 -18.97 15.73 -4.06
CA SER A 262 -17.66 15.34 -3.52
C SER A 262 -16.50 16.24 -3.96
N MET A 263 -16.77 17.26 -4.77
CA MET A 263 -15.79 18.15 -5.41
C MET A 263 -14.94 17.50 -6.50
N SER A 264 -15.16 16.22 -6.82
CA SER A 264 -14.57 15.58 -8.00
C SER A 264 -15.25 16.04 -9.29
N HIS A 265 -14.61 15.81 -10.42
CA HIS A 265 -15.13 16.14 -11.74
C HIS A 265 -15.52 14.88 -12.52
N PHE A 266 -16.56 14.97 -13.34
CA PHE A 266 -17.01 13.90 -14.24
C PHE A 266 -17.45 14.47 -15.59
N ASN A 267 -17.59 13.60 -16.59
CA ASN A 267 -18.18 13.90 -17.90
C ASN A 267 -19.28 12.86 -18.16
N GLU A 268 -20.49 13.31 -18.48
CA GLU A 268 -21.67 12.44 -18.68
C GLU A 268 -21.74 11.81 -20.08
N ILE A 269 -20.92 12.30 -21.01
CA ILE A 269 -20.88 11.88 -22.42
C ILE A 269 -19.94 10.69 -22.63
#